data_AF-A0A7K7LJG3-F1
#
_entry.id   AF-A0A7K7LJG3-F1
#
_cell.length_a   1.000
_cell.length_b   1.000
_cell.length_c   1.000
_cell.angle_alpha   90.00
_cell.angle_beta   90.00
_cell.angle_gamma   90.00
#
_symmetry.space_group_name_H-M   'P 1'
#
loop_
_entity.id
_entity.type
_entity.pdbx_description
1 polymer ?
#
loop_
_entity_poly.entity_id
_entity_poly.type
_entity_poly.pdbx_seq_one_letter_code
_entity_poly.pdbx_strand_id
1 'polypeptide(L)' 'MNLMYDLEEEGLDWDLIYIGRKRMQVEHPEKSVPHVRNLVEADYSYWTLAYVISLQGAQKLLAAEPLSKMLPV' A
#
# COMPACT_ATOMS: atom_id res chain seq x y z
N MET A 1 8.27 4.29 18.49
CA MET A 1 6.94 3.86 18.03
C MET A 1 7.13 3.18 16.69
N ASN A 2 6.56 1.99 16.51
CA ASN A 2 6.85 1.08 15.38
C ASN A 2 5.57 0.94 14.56
N LEU A 3 5.61 1.25 13.26
CA LEU A 3 4.47 1.17 12.36
C LEU A 3 3.74 -0.17 12.45
N MET A 4 4.47 -1.29 12.54
CA MET A 4 3.84 -2.62 12.60
C MET A 4 3.04 -2.82 13.88
N TYR A 5 3.51 -2.26 15.00
CA TYR A 5 2.77 -2.32 16.26
C TYR A 5 1.49 -1.48 16.19
N ASP A 6 1.57 -0.26 15.64
CA ASP A 6 0.41 0.62 15.49
C ASP A 6 -0.65 -0.01 14.56
N LEU A 7 -0.23 -0.73 13.52
CA LEU A 7 -1.12 -1.48 12.62
C LEU A 7 -1.82 -2.65 13.32
N GLU A 8 -1.09 -3.39 14.16
CA GLU A 8 -1.63 -4.51 14.95
C GLU A 8 -2.61 -4.02 16.03
N GLU A 9 -2.28 -2.93 16.72
CA GLU A 9 -3.13 -2.32 17.76
C GLU A 9 -4.47 -1.83 17.18
N GLU A 10 -4.44 -1.17 16.03
CA GLU A 10 -5.65 -0.71 15.34
C GLU A 10 -6.40 -1.83 14.61
N GLY A 11 -5.81 -3.03 14.49
CA GLY A 11 -6.40 -4.15 13.77
C GLY A 11 -6.70 -3.82 12.30
N LEU A 12 -5.86 -3.00 11.66
CA LEU A 12 -6.10 -2.52 10.31
C LEU A 12 -6.03 -3.67 9.31
N ASP A 13 -7.06 -3.81 8.46
CA ASP A 13 -7.03 -4.72 7.32
C ASP A 13 -6.32 -4.05 6.14
N TRP A 14 -5.14 -4.56 5.77
CA TRP A 14 -4.32 -3.97 4.71
C TRP A 14 -3.62 -5.04 3.85
N ASP A 15 -3.48 -4.72 2.56
CA ASP A 15 -2.81 -5.59 1.59
C ASP A 15 -1.39 -5.13 1.26
N LEU A 16 -1.20 -3.82 1.08
CA LEU A 16 0.04 -3.21 0.62
C LEU A 16 0.26 -1.87 1.32
N ILE A 17 1.46 -1.67 1.86
CA ILE A 17 1.88 -0.40 2.44
C ILE A 17 3.11 0.10 1.69
N TYR A 18 3.05 1.33 1.21
CA TYR A 18 4.20 2.03 0.67
C TYR A 18 5.06 2.60 1.80
N ILE A 19 6.32 2.18 1.88
CA ILE A 19 7.33 2.80 2.77
C ILE A 19 7.87 4.07 2.12
N GLY A 20 8.00 4.07 0.79
CA GLY A 20 8.44 5.24 0.03
C GLY A 20 7.89 5.20 -1.39
N ARG A 21 7.37 6.35 -1.85
CA ARG A 21 6.80 6.52 -3.19
C ARG A 21 6.78 7.99 -3.60
N LYS A 22 6.66 8.25 -4.90
CA LYS A 22 6.34 9.58 -5.42
C LYS A 22 4.86 9.68 -5.75
N ARG A 23 4.17 10.55 -5.01
CA ARG A 23 2.78 10.93 -5.28
C ARG A 23 2.69 11.62 -6.64
N MET A 24 1.68 11.28 -7.44
CA MET A 24 1.38 12.00 -8.68
C MET A 24 0.44 13.16 -8.43
N GLN A 25 -0.63 12.92 -7.64
CA GLN A 25 -1.58 13.96 -7.28
C GLN A 25 -1.13 14.65 -5.98
N VAL A 26 -0.67 15.90 -6.12
CA VAL A 26 -0.16 16.72 -5.00
C VAL A 26 -1.09 17.88 -4.63
N GLU A 27 -2.08 18.19 -5.47
CA GLU A 27 -3.02 19.29 -5.23
C GLU A 27 -3.98 19.01 -4.07
N HIS A 28 -4.32 17.74 -3.86
CA HIS A 28 -5.18 17.31 -2.75
C HIS A 28 -4.40 16.45 -1.75
N PRO A 29 -4.60 16.66 -0.44
CA PRO A 29 -4.02 15.78 0.56
C PRO A 29 -4.65 14.39 0.48
N GLU A 30 -3.84 13.36 0.70
CA GLU A 30 -4.36 12.00 0.88
C GLU A 30 -5.01 11.87 2.26
N LYS A 31 -5.98 10.95 2.35
CA LYS A 31 -6.71 10.73 3.59
C LYS A 31 -5.82 9.99 4.58
N SER A 32 -5.59 10.60 5.74
CA SER A 32 -4.88 9.95 6.84
C SER A 32 -5.63 8.72 7.33
N VAL A 33 -4.91 7.65 7.62
CA VAL A 33 -5.45 6.52 8.36
C VAL A 33 -5.57 6.94 9.83
N PRO A 34 -6.76 6.83 10.45
CA PRO A 34 -6.94 7.19 11.86
C PRO A 34 -5.97 6.42 12.76
N HIS A 35 -5.48 7.09 13.80
CA HIS A 35 -4.63 6.55 14.88
C HIS A 35 -3.26 5.98 14.47
N VAL A 36 -3.00 5.71 13.20
CA VAL A 36 -1.68 5.29 12.70
C VAL A 36 -0.91 6.49 12.16
N ARG A 37 0.19 6.85 12.82
CA ARG A 37 0.99 8.02 12.43
C ARG A 37 1.69 7.79 11.09
N ASN A 38 1.73 8.85 10.28
CA ASN A 38 2.40 8.86 8.97
C ASN A 38 1.87 7.83 7.97
N LEU A 39 0.67 7.28 8.19
CA LEU A 39 -0.01 6.40 7.25
C LEU A 39 -1.20 7.12 6.61
N VAL A 40 -1.31 6.96 5.30
CA VAL A 40 -2.38 7.54 4.48
C VAL A 40 -2.92 6.47 3.54
N GLU A 41 -4.18 6.59 3.16
CA GLU A 41 -4.76 5.88 2.02
C GLU A 41 -4.08 6.42 0.75
N ALA A 42 -3.19 5.62 0.16
CA ALA A 42 -2.38 6.03 -0.97
C ALA A 42 -3.23 6.18 -2.24
N ASP A 43 -3.10 7.33 -2.91
CA ASP A 43 -3.67 7.57 -4.24
C ASP A 43 -2.65 7.23 -5.34
N TYR A 44 -2.93 7.63 -6.59
CA TYR A 44 -2.10 7.36 -7.75
C TYR A 44 -0.63 7.77 -7.51
N SER A 45 0.24 6.76 -7.69
CA SER A 45 1.65 6.82 -7.33
C SER A 45 2.49 6.56 -8.57
N TYR A 46 3.52 7.38 -8.79
CA TYR A 46 4.36 7.31 -9.99
C TYR A 46 5.36 6.17 -9.92
N TRP A 47 6.13 6.15 -8.83
CA TRP A 47 7.13 5.12 -8.55
C TRP A 47 7.09 4.76 -7.08
N THR A 48 7.55 3.55 -6.80
CA THR A 48 7.68 2.99 -5.46
C THR A 48 9.16 2.72 -5.19
N LEU A 49 9.66 3.18 -4.04
CA LEU A 49 11.01 2.88 -3.57
C LEU A 49 11.02 1.58 -2.76
N ALA A 50 10.07 1.43 -1.85
CA ALA A 50 9.93 0.25 -1.00
C ALA A 50 8.48 0.08 -0.55
N TYR A 51 8.09 -1.17 -0.30
CA TYR A 51 6.76 -1.54 0.18
C TYR A 51 6.82 -2.75 1.11
N VAL A 52 5.74 -2.95 1.87
CA VAL A 52 5.44 -4.18 2.59
C VAL A 52 4.13 -4.72 2.03
N ILE A 53 4.06 -6.04 1.82
CA ILE A 53 2.84 -6.71 1.38
C ILE A 53 2.42 -7.72 2.44
N SER A 54 1.12 -7.77 2.75
CA SER A 54 0.57 -8.79 3.63
C SER A 54 0.45 -10.13 2.90
N LEU A 55 0.33 -11.24 3.64
CA LEU A 55 0.11 -12.55 3.02
C LEU A 55 -1.18 -12.55 2.17
N GLN A 56 -2.24 -11.92 2.66
CA GLN A 56 -3.51 -11.80 1.94
C GLN A 56 -3.33 -10.98 0.65
N GLY A 57 -2.62 -9.85 0.72
CA GLY A 57 -2.30 -9.04 -0.46
C GLY A 57 -1.51 -9.83 -1.51
N ALA A 58 -0.50 -10.59 -1.09
CA ALA A 58 0.27 -11.45 -1.99
C ALA A 58 -0.60 -12.54 -2.63
N GLN A 59 -1.50 -13.17 -1.87
CA GLN A 59 -2.46 -14.14 -2.40
C GLN A 59 -3.42 -13.53 -3.41
N LYS A 60 -3.94 -12.31 -3.16
CA LYS A 60 -4.78 -11.56 -4.11
C LYS A 60 -4.05 -11.32 -5.44
N LEU A 61 -2.78 -10.95 -5.40
CA LEU A 61 -1.96 -10.76 -6.61
C LEU A 61 -1.77 -12.06 -7.41
N LEU A 62 -1.50 -13.18 -6.74
CA LEU A 62 -1.34 -14.47 -7.40
C LEU A 62 -2.66 -14.99 -8.00
N ALA A 63 -3.78 -14.79 -7.29
CA ALA A 63 -5.11 -15.18 -7.75
C ALA A 63 -5.57 -14.44 -9.03
N ALA A 64 -4.93 -13.32 -9.37
CA ALA A 64 -5.19 -12.62 -10.62
C ALA A 64 -4.63 -13.35 -11.85
N GLU A 65 -3.82 -14.41 -11.67
CA GLU A 65 -3.14 -15.16 -12.73
C GLU A 65 -2.34 -14.26 -13.69
N PRO A 66 -1.46 -13.38 -13.19
CA PRO A 66 -0.89 -12.28 -13.97
C PRO A 66 -0.09 -12.74 -15.19
N LEU A 67 0.58 -13.91 -15.09
CA LEU A 67 1.39 -14.44 -16.19
C LEU A 67 0.56 -14.80 -17.43
N SER A 68 -0.69 -15.21 -17.25
CA SER A 68 -1.61 -15.52 -18.36
C SER A 68 -2.19 -14.27 -19.02
N LYS A 69 -2.06 -13.11 -18.36
CA LYS A 69 -2.66 -11.82 -18.75
C LYS A 69 -1.61 -10.75 -19.07
N MET A 70 -0.35 -11.15 -19.28
CA MET A 70 0.72 -10.21 -19.62
C MET A 70 0.47 -9.59 -21.00
N LEU A 71 0.52 -8.26 -21.04
CA LEU A 71 0.54 -7.49 -22.28
C LEU A 71 1.98 -7.10 -22.60
N PRO A 72 2.44 -7.24 -23.86
CA PRO A 72 3.73 -6.70 -24.27
C PRO A 72 3.72 -5.18 -24.13
N VAL A 73 4.82 -4.63 -23.58
CA VAL A 73 5.05 -3.19 -23.39
C VAL A 73 5.89 -2.61 -24.50
#